data_AF-A0A0N4W012-F1
#
_entry.id   AF-A0A0N4W012-F1
#
_cell.length_a   1.000
_cell.length_b   1.000
_cell.length_c   1.000
_cell.angle_alpha   90.00
_cell.angle_beta   90.00
_cell.angle_gamma   90.00
#
_symmetry.space_group_name_H-M   'P 1'
#
loop_
_entity.id
_entity.type
_entity.pdbx_description
1 polymer ?
#
loop_
_entity_poly.entity_id
_entity_poly.type
_entity_poly.pdbx_seq_one_letter_code
_entity_poly.pdbx_strand_id
1 'polypeptide(L)'
;LVPMIEPEILTDGSHDLATCQRTTELVLSYCYRALNDHHVYLEGTLLKPNMVTAGRDFEGPKPTSEDIANATVTALLRTVPPAVPGIMFLSGGQSEEEATLNLNAMNQVTRPIRIT
;
A
#
# COMPACT_ATOMS: atom_id res chain seq x y z
N LEU A 1 13.40 -16.29 11.39
CA LEU A 1 12.88 -16.09 10.02
C LEU A 1 12.33 -14.68 9.94
N VAL A 2 12.49 -13.98 8.82
CA VAL A 2 11.93 -12.63 8.61
C VAL A 2 10.47 -12.80 8.13
N PRO A 3 9.46 -12.36 8.90
CA PRO A 3 8.07 -12.44 8.44
C PRO A 3 7.78 -11.35 7.40
N MET A 4 7.02 -11.74 6.38
CA MET A 4 6.42 -10.83 5.41
C MET A 4 4.92 -10.73 5.73
N ILE A 5 4.47 -9.53 6.05
CA ILE A 5 3.09 -9.25 6.45
C ILE A 5 2.31 -8.80 5.23
N GLU A 6 1.33 -9.58 4.80
CA GLU A 6 0.61 -9.40 3.53
C GLU A 6 -0.90 -9.19 3.77
N PRO A 7 -1.33 -7.99 4.20
CA PRO A 7 -2.75 -7.67 4.38
C PRO A 7 -3.35 -7.20 3.04
N GLU A 8 -3.48 -8.11 2.07
CA GLU A 8 -4.00 -7.78 0.74
C GLU A 8 -5.47 -7.34 0.78
N ILE A 9 -5.76 -6.18 0.19
CA ILE A 9 -7.12 -5.73 -0.12
C ILE A 9 -7.35 -5.96 -1.62
N LEU A 10 -8.35 -6.78 -1.94
CA LEU A 10 -8.69 -7.10 -3.32
C LEU A 10 -9.26 -5.88 -4.06
N THR A 11 -8.91 -5.76 -5.34
CA THR A 11 -9.36 -4.67 -6.22
C THR A 11 -10.79 -4.87 -6.74
N ASP A 12 -11.53 -5.86 -6.25
CA ASP A 12 -12.85 -6.19 -6.80
C ASP A 12 -13.90 -5.11 -6.49
N GLY A 13 -14.81 -4.88 -7.44
CA GLY A 13 -15.90 -3.92 -7.34
C GLY A 13 -15.62 -2.55 -7.96
N SER A 14 -16.55 -1.62 -7.76
CA SER A 14 -16.62 -0.31 -8.42
C SER A 14 -16.28 0.85 -7.48
N HIS A 15 -15.41 0.61 -6.50
CA HIS A 15 -15.02 1.63 -5.53
C HIS A 15 -14.01 2.63 -6.12
N ASP A 16 -14.06 3.87 -5.63
CA ASP A 16 -13.13 4.92 -6.01
C ASP A 16 -11.79 4.83 -5.25
N LEU A 17 -10.80 5.61 -5.70
CA LEU A 17 -9.47 5.67 -5.11
C LEU A 17 -9.51 6.04 -3.61
N ALA A 18 -10.36 7.01 -3.25
CA ALA A 18 -10.49 7.47 -1.87
C ALA A 18 -11.04 6.39 -0.93
N THR A 19 -11.94 5.54 -1.44
CA THR A 19 -12.47 4.40 -0.67
C THR A 19 -11.43 3.32 -0.47
N CYS A 20 -10.62 3.03 -1.48
CA CYS A 20 -9.47 2.12 -1.31
C CYS A 20 -8.49 2.69 -0.28
N GLN A 21 -8.12 3.98 -0.39
CA GLN A 21 -7.20 4.62 0.55
C GLN A 21 -7.68 4.52 2.00
N ARG A 22 -8.95 4.84 2.24
CA ARG A 22 -9.56 4.76 3.59
C ARG A 22 -9.54 3.34 4.14
N THR A 23 -9.85 2.36 3.29
CA THR A 23 -9.84 0.94 3.67
C THR A 23 -8.42 0.48 3.99
N THR A 24 -7.43 0.85 3.17
CA THR A 24 -6.01 0.57 3.43
C THR A 24 -5.55 1.17 4.76
N GLU A 25 -5.87 2.43 5.04
CA GLU A 25 -5.52 3.06 6.32
C GLU A 25 -6.14 2.31 7.51
N LEU A 26 -7.42 1.91 7.40
CA LEU A 26 -8.10 1.15 8.45
C LEU A 26 -7.43 -0.20 8.69
N VAL A 27 -7.21 -0.99 7.63
CA VAL A 27 -6.63 -2.34 7.72
C VAL A 27 -5.21 -2.28 8.28
N LEU A 28 -4.36 -1.38 7.78
CA LEU A 28 -2.98 -1.26 8.26
C LEU A 28 -2.93 -0.81 9.72
N SER A 29 -3.84 0.08 10.16
CA SER A 29 -3.88 0.51 11.57
C SER A 29 -4.19 -0.66 12.52
N TYR A 30 -5.14 -1.53 12.17
CA TYR A 30 -5.43 -2.74 12.95
C TYR A 30 -4.31 -3.77 12.87
N CYS A 31 -3.68 -3.91 11.70
CA CYS A 31 -2.56 -4.82 11.50
C CYS A 31 -1.38 -4.44 12.42
N TYR A 32 -0.92 -3.18 12.38
CA TYR A 32 0.20 -2.74 13.22
C TYR A 32 -0.13 -2.72 14.71
N ARG A 33 -1.39 -2.44 15.08
CA ARG A 33 -1.84 -2.65 16.46
C ARG A 33 -1.68 -4.11 16.88
N ALA A 34 -2.16 -5.07 16.08
CA ALA A 34 -2.03 -6.48 16.39
C ALA A 34 -0.56 -6.94 16.46
N LEU A 35 0.31 -6.46 15.55
CA LEU A 35 1.74 -6.74 15.61
C LEU A 35 2.36 -6.25 16.93
N ASN A 36 1.97 -5.06 17.38
CA ASN A 36 2.44 -4.52 18.67
C ASN A 36 1.90 -5.31 19.87
N ASP A 37 0.61 -5.66 19.86
CA ASP A 37 -0.03 -6.47 20.92
C ASP A 37 0.63 -7.86 21.06
N HIS A 38 1.21 -8.37 19.97
CA HIS A 38 1.96 -9.64 19.92
C HIS A 38 3.48 -9.49 20.01
N HIS A 39 3.98 -8.30 20.39
CA HIS A 39 5.41 -8.03 20.61
C HIS A 39 6.31 -8.33 19.40
N VAL A 40 5.81 -8.09 18.18
CA VAL A 40 6.57 -8.30 16.95
C VAL A 40 7.67 -7.24 16.81
N TYR A 41 8.89 -7.71 16.52
CA TYR A 41 10.05 -6.84 16.23
C TYR A 41 9.98 -6.28 14.80
N LEU A 42 9.55 -5.03 14.66
CA LEU A 42 9.20 -4.41 13.37
C LEU A 42 10.39 -4.25 12.42
N GLU A 43 11.56 -3.93 12.96
CA GLU A 43 12.82 -3.81 12.21
C GLU A 43 13.26 -5.13 11.56
N GLY A 44 12.73 -6.25 12.05
CA GLY A 44 12.92 -7.59 11.50
C GLY A 44 11.78 -8.07 10.60
N THR A 45 10.89 -7.18 10.13
CA THR A 45 9.74 -7.53 9.28
C THR A 45 9.80 -6.86 7.90
N LEU A 46 8.99 -7.36 6.97
CA LEU A 46 8.69 -6.68 5.70
C LEU A 46 7.18 -6.55 5.56
N LEU A 47 6.71 -5.43 5.00
CA LEU A 47 5.31 -5.25 4.63
C LEU A 47 5.12 -5.54 3.14
N LYS A 48 4.09 -6.30 2.79
CA LYS A 48 3.68 -6.57 1.40
C LYS A 48 2.22 -6.16 1.17
N PRO A 49 1.94 -4.85 0.98
CA PRO A 49 0.58 -4.37 0.80
C PRO A 49 0.19 -4.31 -0.68
N ASN A 50 -1.09 -4.07 -0.95
CA ASN A 50 -1.56 -3.61 -2.26
C ASN A 50 -1.24 -2.11 -2.46
N MET A 51 -1.14 -1.69 -3.73
CA MET A 51 -1.21 -0.27 -4.07
C MET A 51 -2.65 0.24 -3.86
N VAL A 52 -2.80 1.52 -3.54
CA VAL A 52 -4.13 2.16 -3.45
C VAL A 52 -4.59 2.49 -4.86
N THR A 53 -5.55 1.74 -5.37
CA THR A 53 -6.12 1.91 -6.72
C THR A 53 -7.64 2.03 -6.67
N ALA A 54 -8.26 2.49 -7.75
CA ALA A 54 -9.69 2.28 -7.93
C ALA A 54 -9.99 0.78 -8.14
N GLY A 55 -11.24 0.39 -7.90
CA GLY A 55 -11.70 -0.97 -8.14
C GLY A 55 -11.71 -1.32 -9.63
N ARG A 56 -11.63 -2.62 -9.94
CA ARG A 56 -11.56 -3.15 -11.31
C ARG A 56 -12.77 -2.74 -12.16
N ASP A 57 -13.94 -2.65 -11.53
CA ASP A 57 -15.21 -2.32 -12.18
C ASP A 57 -15.58 -0.83 -12.02
N PHE A 58 -14.61 0.02 -11.67
CA PHE A 58 -14.83 1.45 -11.53
C PHE A 58 -15.02 2.13 -12.90
N GLU A 59 -16.19 2.70 -13.14
CA GLU A 59 -16.55 3.36 -14.40
C GLU A 59 -16.16 4.85 -14.47
N GLY A 60 -15.63 5.41 -13.38
CA GLY A 60 -15.19 6.80 -13.31
C GLY A 60 -13.84 7.06 -14.00
N PRO A 61 -13.32 8.30 -13.90
CA PRO A 61 -12.00 8.63 -14.41
C PRO A 61 -10.93 7.73 -13.77
N LYS A 62 -10.17 7.01 -14.59
CA LYS A 62 -9.10 6.16 -14.09
C LYS A 62 -8.03 7.01 -13.41
N PRO A 63 -7.62 6.67 -12.17
CA PRO A 63 -6.54 7.36 -11.50
C PRO A 63 -5.24 7.31 -12.32
N THR A 64 -4.51 8.41 -12.35
CA THR A 64 -3.16 8.42 -12.90
C THR A 64 -2.18 7.72 -11.97
N SER A 65 -0.99 7.37 -12.47
CA SER A 65 0.08 6.84 -11.62
C SER A 65 0.48 7.80 -10.49
N GLU A 66 0.36 9.11 -10.71
CA GLU A 66 0.61 10.13 -9.68
C GLU A 66 -0.48 10.13 -8.60
N ASP A 67 -1.75 9.98 -8.98
CA ASP A 67 -2.86 9.86 -8.03
C ASP A 67 -2.70 8.61 -7.16
N ILE A 68 -2.40 7.47 -7.78
CA ILE A 68 -2.14 6.19 -7.11
C ILE A 68 -0.94 6.34 -6.16
N ALA A 69 0.14 6.97 -6.63
CA ALA A 69 1.34 7.17 -5.83
C ALA A 69 1.07 8.03 -4.59
N ASN A 70 0.41 9.17 -4.76
CA ASN A 70 0.10 10.07 -3.66
C ASN A 70 -0.84 9.42 -2.64
N ALA A 71 -1.90 8.74 -3.10
CA ALA A 71 -2.84 8.05 -2.22
C ALA A 71 -2.16 6.91 -1.45
N THR A 72 -1.35 6.11 -2.14
CA THR A 72 -0.63 4.97 -1.53
C THR A 72 0.38 5.45 -0.50
N VAL A 73 1.25 6.40 -0.85
CA VAL A 73 2.27 6.93 0.06
C VAL A 73 1.63 7.60 1.26
N THR A 74 0.53 8.35 1.06
CA THR A 74 -0.20 8.97 2.15
C THR A 74 -0.76 7.94 3.13
N ALA A 75 -1.39 6.87 2.62
CA ALA A 75 -1.92 5.81 3.46
C ALA A 75 -0.82 5.14 4.30
N LEU A 76 0.34 4.85 3.68
CA LEU A 76 1.48 4.26 4.37
C LEU A 76 2.03 5.19 5.44
N LEU A 77 2.26 6.48 5.15
CA LEU A 77 2.79 7.44 6.12
C LEU A 77 1.88 7.66 7.33
N ARG A 78 0.56 7.46 7.16
CA ARG A 78 -0.41 7.57 8.24
C ARG A 78 -0.46 6.35 9.16
N THR A 79 0.07 5.19 8.73
CA THR A 79 -0.22 3.91 9.38
C THR A 79 0.97 3.02 9.65
N VAL A 80 2.04 3.13 8.85
CA VAL A 80 3.22 2.27 8.93
C VAL A 80 4.30 2.94 9.78
N PRO A 81 4.71 2.33 10.91
CA PRO A 81 5.82 2.85 11.70
C PRO A 81 7.13 2.87 10.87
N PRO A 82 7.97 3.92 10.99
CA PRO A 82 9.22 4.02 10.23
C PRO A 82 10.28 2.99 10.62
N ALA A 83 10.05 2.20 11.68
CA ALA A 83 10.89 1.06 12.05
C ALA A 83 10.83 -0.08 11.02
N VAL A 84 9.77 -0.16 10.20
CA VAL A 84 9.64 -1.16 9.15
C VAL A 84 10.64 -0.86 8.02
N PRO A 85 11.60 -1.75 7.74
CA PRO A 85 12.73 -1.44 6.87
C PRO A 85 12.39 -1.44 5.38
N GLY A 86 11.26 -2.05 4.98
CA GLY A 86 10.89 -2.17 3.59
C GLY A 86 9.42 -2.50 3.37
N ILE A 87 8.90 -1.93 2.29
CA ILE A 87 7.56 -2.16 1.76
C ILE A 87 7.73 -2.72 0.35
N MET A 88 7.17 -3.89 0.08
CA MET A 88 7.32 -4.69 -1.14
C MET A 88 5.94 -4.84 -1.79
N PHE A 89 5.63 -4.08 -2.84
CA PHE A 89 4.25 -4.07 -3.36
C PHE A 89 3.85 -5.33 -4.12
N LEU A 90 2.58 -5.70 -3.96
CA LEU A 90 1.87 -6.60 -4.88
C LEU A 90 1.46 -5.86 -6.15
N SER A 91 1.56 -6.51 -7.31
CA SER A 91 1.02 -5.97 -8.56
C SER A 91 -0.50 -6.01 -8.62
N GLY A 92 -1.17 -6.89 -7.86
CA GLY A 92 -2.63 -6.89 -7.71
C GLY A 92 -3.40 -7.08 -9.02
N GLY A 93 -2.81 -7.77 -10.01
CA GLY A 93 -3.42 -7.97 -11.34
C GLY A 93 -3.23 -6.81 -12.33
N GLN A 94 -2.44 -5.80 -11.99
CA GLN A 94 -1.97 -4.78 -12.94
C GLN A 94 -1.10 -5.42 -14.03
N SER A 95 -1.04 -4.78 -15.21
CA SER A 95 -0.04 -5.12 -16.21
C SER A 95 1.38 -4.83 -15.70
N GLU A 96 2.39 -5.46 -16.30
CA GLU A 96 3.80 -5.25 -15.95
C GLU A 96 4.21 -3.76 -16.07
N GLU A 97 3.72 -3.09 -17.11
CA GLU A 97 3.99 -1.67 -17.36
C GLU A 97 3.32 -0.78 -16.32
N GLU A 98 2.04 -0.98 -16.03
CA GLU A 98 1.30 -0.20 -15.02
C GLU A 98 1.92 -0.35 -13.63
N ALA A 99 2.25 -1.58 -13.23
CA ALA A 99 2.89 -1.84 -11.94
C ALA A 99 4.24 -1.11 -11.83
N THR A 100 5.03 -1.11 -12.92
CA THR A 100 6.32 -0.42 -12.98
C THR A 100 6.16 1.09 -12.90
N LEU A 101 5.21 1.66 -13.65
CA LEU A 101 4.94 3.10 -13.67
C LEU A 101 4.44 3.60 -12.32
N ASN A 102 3.53 2.86 -11.67
CA ASN A 102 3.00 3.20 -10.35
C ASN A 102 4.09 3.13 -9.28
N LEU A 103 4.93 2.09 -9.31
CA LEU A 103 6.07 1.99 -8.39
C LEU A 103 7.10 3.10 -8.59
N ASN A 104 7.38 3.45 -9.85
CA ASN A 104 8.26 4.57 -10.17
C ASN A 104 7.68 5.90 -9.68
N ALA A 105 6.40 6.18 -9.96
CA ALA A 105 5.71 7.38 -9.51
C ALA A 105 5.74 7.50 -7.98
N MET A 106 5.51 6.39 -7.27
CA MET A 106 5.70 6.36 -5.82
C MET A 106 7.11 6.79 -5.45
N ASN A 107 8.17 6.24 -6.04
CA ASN A 107 9.56 6.63 -5.73
C ASN A 107 9.95 8.08 -6.04
N GLN A 108 9.12 8.82 -6.78
CA GLN A 108 9.30 10.26 -6.96
C GLN A 108 8.61 11.11 -5.87
N VAL A 109 7.69 10.54 -5.09
CA VAL A 109 7.05 11.24 -3.96
C VAL A 109 8.06 11.41 -2.81
N THR A 110 8.25 12.64 -2.34
CA THR A 110 9.13 12.93 -1.20
C THR A 110 8.59 12.27 0.07
N ARG A 111 9.38 11.41 0.72
CA ARG A 111 8.96 10.70 1.94
C ARG A 111 10.16 10.24 2.80
N PRO A 112 9.91 9.97 4.10
CA PRO A 112 10.94 9.46 5.03
C PRO A 112 11.21 7.95 4.96
N ILE A 113 10.38 7.15 4.26
CA ILE A 113 10.46 5.68 4.25
C ILE A 113 10.79 5.15 2.85
N ARG A 114 11.60 4.09 2.75
CA ARG A 114 11.96 3.44 1.47
C ARG A 114 10.82 2.53 0.99
N ILE A 115 10.45 2.68 -0.29
CA ILE A 115 9.49 1.81 -0.99
C ILE A 115 10.25 1.08 -2.10
N THR A 116 9.96 -0.20 -2.32
CA THR A 116 10.56 -0.97 -3.41
C THR A 116 9.59 -1.97 -4.02
#